data_AF-A0A3P6BZA9-F1
#
_entry.id   AF-A0A3P6BZA9-F1
#
_cell.length_a   1.000
_cell.length_b   1.000
_cell.length_c   1.000
_cell.angle_alpha   90.00
_cell.angle_beta   90.00
_cell.angle_gamma   90.00
#
_symmetry.space_group_name_H-M   'P 1'
#
loop_
_entity.id
_entity.type
_entity.pdbx_description
1 polymer ?
#
loop_
_entity_poly.entity_id
_entity_poly.type
_entity_poly.pdbx_seq_one_letter_code
_entity_poly.pdbx_strand_id
1 'polypeptide(L)' 'MAIAQKRGPIQKACVERYPHKNGKCDINQCKSQCTKNRKNGLGRCMDTGEGHMQCRCDYPCRNP' A
#
# COMPACT_ATOMS: atom_id res chain seq x y z
N MET A 1 25.64 12.16 -10.92
CA MET A 1 24.83 12.62 -9.76
C MET A 1 23.82 11.53 -9.42
N ALA A 2 24.11 10.68 -8.44
CA ALA A 2 23.18 9.64 -8.00
C ALA A 2 22.41 10.15 -6.78
N ILE A 3 21.13 10.46 -6.96
CA ILE A 3 20.23 10.88 -5.88
C ILE A 3 20.02 9.71 -4.92
N ALA A 4 20.63 9.81 -3.74
CA ALA A 4 20.49 8.89 -2.64
C ALA A 4 19.02 8.75 -2.22
N GLN A 5 18.47 7.54 -2.36
CA GLN A 5 17.21 7.19 -1.70
C GLN A 5 17.52 6.92 -0.22
N LYS A 6 17.49 7.98 0.61
CA LYS A 6 17.45 7.85 2.07
C LYS A 6 16.24 6.98 2.44
N ARG A 7 16.45 5.69 2.71
CA ARG A 7 15.50 4.88 3.46
C ARG A 7 16.26 4.39 4.68
N GLY A 8 15.87 4.91 5.85
CA GLY A 8 16.36 4.49 7.15
C GLY A 8 16.09 3.01 7.41
N PRO A 9 16.33 2.50 8.64
CA PRO A 9 16.24 1.07 8.94
C PRO A 9 14.92 0.52 8.39
N ILE A 10 15.03 -0.46 7.50
CA ILE A 10 13.88 -1.12 6.85
C ILE A 10 13.15 -1.87 7.95
N GLN A 11 12.27 -1.18 8.68
CA GLN A 11 11.20 -1.85 9.39
C GLN A 11 10.48 -2.67 8.33
N LYS A 12 10.52 -4.00 8.41
CA LYS A 12 9.87 -4.89 7.43
C LYS A 12 8.42 -4.45 7.30
N ALA A 13 8.13 -3.69 6.26
CA ALA A 13 6.79 -3.24 5.92
C ALA A 13 6.22 -4.31 5.01
N CYS A 14 5.19 -4.98 5.50
CA CYS A 14 4.43 -5.92 4.72
C CYS A 14 3.51 -5.12 3.80
N VAL A 15 3.35 -5.65 2.59
CA VAL A 15 2.58 -5.00 1.54
C VAL A 15 1.51 -5.97 1.07
N GLU A 16 0.26 -5.54 1.15
CA GLU A 16 -0.86 -6.22 0.52
C GLU A 16 -1.42 -5.40 -0.63
N ARG A 17 -1.80 -6.07 -1.71
CA ARG A 17 -2.42 -5.46 -2.88
C ARG A 17 -3.86 -5.94 -2.98
N TYR A 18 -4.79 -5.01 -3.00
CA TYR A 18 -6.22 -5.31 -3.14
C TYR A 18 -6.66 -4.97 -4.57
N PRO A 19 -7.21 -5.96 -5.31
CA PRO A 19 -7.76 -5.71 -6.64
C PRO A 19 -9.03 -4.86 -6.49
N HIS A 20 -9.10 -3.74 -7.22
CA HIS A 20 -10.32 -2.93 -7.30
C HIS A 20 -11.17 -3.38 -8.50
N LYS A 21 -12.46 -3.64 -8.27
CA LYS A 21 -13.39 -4.20 -9.28
C LYS A 21 -13.63 -3.33 -10.53
N ASN A 22 -13.27 -2.04 -10.51
CA ASN A 22 -13.57 -1.11 -11.61
C ASN A 22 -12.34 -0.37 -12.17
N GLY A 23 -11.10 -0.81 -11.87
CA GLY A 23 -9.88 -0.10 -12.29
C GLY A 23 -9.66 1.28 -11.65
N LYS A 24 -10.66 1.80 -10.92
CA LYS A 24 -10.58 3.01 -10.11
C LYS A 24 -10.24 2.62 -8.67
N CYS A 25 -9.11 3.09 -8.18
CA CYS A 25 -8.75 2.93 -6.79
C CYS A 25 -9.41 4.04 -5.97
N ASP A 26 -10.34 3.64 -5.10
CA ASP A 26 -10.91 4.56 -4.11
C ASP A 26 -10.02 4.57 -2.87
N ILE A 27 -9.34 5.70 -2.64
CA ILE A 27 -8.37 5.81 -1.54
C ILE A 27 -9.00 5.65 -0.16
N ASN A 28 -10.27 6.04 0.00
CA ASN A 28 -10.98 5.93 1.27
C ASN A 28 -11.33 4.48 1.57
N GLN A 29 -11.85 3.75 0.57
CA GLN A 29 -12.11 2.32 0.64
C GLN A 29 -10.81 1.54 0.83
N CYS A 30 -9.75 1.91 0.12
CA CYS A 30 -8.43 1.32 0.23
C CYS A 30 -7.86 1.47 1.66
N LYS A 31 -7.90 2.67 2.23
CA LYS A 31 -7.50 2.94 3.62
C LYS A 31 -8.37 2.17 4.60
N SER A 32 -9.69 2.20 4.43
CA SER A 32 -10.65 1.52 5.32
C SER A 32 -10.46 0.00 5.34
N GLN A 33 -10.28 -0.63 4.18
CA GLN A 33 -9.96 -2.07 4.11
C GLN A 33 -8.59 -2.38 4.71
N CYS A 34 -7.59 -1.56 4.39
CA CYS A 34 -6.24 -1.73 4.92
C CYS A 34 -6.22 -1.64 6.45
N THR A 35 -6.85 -0.63 7.05
CA THR A 35 -6.92 -0.49 8.51
C THR A 35 -7.80 -1.55 9.17
N LYS A 36 -8.84 -2.04 8.48
CA LYS A 36 -9.71 -3.12 8.95
C LYS A 36 -8.97 -4.47 9.03
N ASN A 37 -8.16 -4.80 8.03
CA ASN A 37 -7.40 -6.05 8.00
C ASN A 37 -6.10 -5.95 8.80
N ARG A 38 -5.46 -4.78 8.81
CA ARG A 38 -4.15 -4.53 9.42
C ARG A 38 -4.23 -3.30 10.31
N LYS A 39 -4.18 -3.52 11.62
CA LYS A 39 -4.09 -2.43 12.60
C LYS A 39 -2.82 -1.61 12.32
N ASN A 40 -2.98 -0.31 12.03
CA ASN A 40 -1.94 0.62 11.55
C ASN A 40 -1.48 0.45 10.09
N GLY A 41 -2.29 -0.20 9.25
CA GLY A 41 -2.05 -0.22 7.81
C GLY A 41 -2.32 1.12 7.15
N LEU A 42 -1.47 1.48 6.20
CA LEU A 42 -1.58 2.67 5.36
C LEU A 42 -2.01 2.27 3.95
N GLY A 43 -3.28 2.53 3.62
CA GLY A 43 -3.82 2.33 2.27
C GLY A 43 -3.42 3.46 1.33
N ARG A 44 -2.94 3.10 0.13
CA ARG A 44 -2.46 4.00 -0.92
C ARG A 44 -2.92 3.49 -2.28
N CYS A 45 -3.34 4.38 -3.16
CA CYS A 45 -3.62 4.02 -4.54
C CYS A 45 -2.34 4.16 -5.37
N MET A 46 -1.95 3.10 -6.06
CA MET A 46 -0.82 3.13 -6.99
C MET A 46 -1.31 2.78 -8.39
N ASP A 47 -0.81 3.49 -9.38
CA ASP A 47 -1.00 3.15 -10.78
C ASP A 47 -0.17 1.90 -11.12
N THR A 48 -0.78 0.90 -11.79
CA THR A 48 -0.09 -0.33 -12.20
C THR A 48 0.46 -0.26 -13.62
N GLY A 49 0.39 0.88 -14.30
CA GLY A 49 0.90 1.08 -15.66
C GLY A 49 -0.06 0.65 -16.78
N GLU A 50 -1.13 -0.07 -16.47
CA GLU A 50 -2.14 -0.52 -17.44
C GLU A 50 -3.41 0.37 -17.46
N GLY A 51 -3.31 1.61 -16.94
CA GLY A 51 -4.47 2.48 -16.76
C GLY A 51 -5.41 2.03 -15.62
N HIS A 52 -4.95 1.09 -14.81
CA HIS A 52 -5.63 0.61 -13.62
C HIS A 52 -4.93 1.11 -12.37
N MET A 53 -5.69 1.65 -11.44
CA MET A 53 -5.19 1.96 -10.10
C MET A 53 -5.46 0.78 -9.17
N GLN A 54 -4.42 0.33 -8.46
CA GLN A 54 -4.51 -0.73 -7.48
C GLN A 54 -4.31 -0.19 -6.06
N CYS A 55 -5.10 -0.68 -5.13
CA CYS A 55 -4.93 -0.36 -3.72
C CYS A 55 -3.77 -1.16 -3.15
N ARG A 56 -2.83 -0.45 -2.53
CA ARG A 56 -1.70 -0.98 -1.78
C ARG A 56 -1.86 -0.64 -0.31
N CYS A 57 -1.76 -1.64 0.55
CA CYS A 57 -1.77 -1.51 1.99
C CYS A 57 -0.37 -1.78 2.52
N ASP A 58 0.32 -0.74 2.99
CA ASP A 58 1.61 -0.85 3.65
C ASP A 58 1.40 -0.90 5.17
N TYR A 59 1.89 -1.94 5.84
CA TYR A 59 1.73 -2.09 7.29
C TYR A 59 2.99 -2.68 7.91
N PRO A 60 3.30 -2.40 9.20
CA PRO A 60 4.42 -3.05 9.87
C PRO A 60 4.16 -4.56 9.93
N CYS A 61 5.07 -5.37 9.38
CA CYS A 61 5.03 -6.81 9.60
C CYS A 61 5.25 -7.04 11.10
N ARG A 62 4.19 -7.36 11.85
CA ARG A 62 4.39 -8.06 13.12
C ARG A 62 4.76 -9.48 12.73
N ASN A 63 6.04 -9.81 12.92
CA ASN A 63 6.46 -11.20 12.93
C ASN A 63 5.61 -11.91 13.99
N PRO A 64 4.81 -12.94 13.63
CA PRO A 64 4.10 -13.73 14.62
C PRO A 64 5.06 -14.38 15.62
#